data_AF-A0A327QMU5-F1
#
_entry.id   AF-A0A327QMU5-F1
#
_cell.length_a   1.000
_cell.length_b   1.000
_cell.length_c   1.000
_cell.angle_alpha   90.00
_cell.angle_beta   90.00
_cell.angle_gamma   90.00
#
_symmetry.space_group_name_H-M   'P 1'
#
loop_
_entity.id
_entity.type
_entity.pdbx_description
1 polymer ?
#
loop_
_entity_poly.entity_id
_entity_poly.type
_entity_poly.pdbx_seq_one_letter_code
_entity_poly.pdbx_strand_id
1 'polypeptide(L)'
;MAVETEEVMLNTYFGYQGSVVLITEQHLANVHFMKHQLLRIHISTGKLAQLGFVPISGTGATQFSISHEGITFYIKMGTKNKWIFQFNGQTITRIEYLHELQMLWYALTQEFLLRRIDKKELVKPSYCYAEKVNIALPGAMTPKMVDPTPQPFYVTPDCMLLVSTKPYTIWEINKVGMIEVDGKKWGIKYIAGEKDPYGAANALEWLKDHFKRYPPKKL
;
A
#
# COMPACT_ATOMS: atom_id res chain seq x y z
N MET A 1 5.38 -4.17 18.37
CA MET A 1 5.33 -2.71 18.17
C MET A 1 3.88 -2.30 18.00
N ALA A 2 3.51 -1.10 18.47
CA ALA A 2 2.16 -0.58 18.28
C ALA A 2 1.86 -0.38 16.77
N VAL A 3 0.61 -0.55 16.39
CA VAL A 3 0.13 -0.23 15.04
C VAL A 3 -0.02 1.28 14.93
N GLU A 4 0.58 1.86 13.89
CA GLU A 4 0.43 3.29 13.61
C GLU A 4 -0.90 3.53 12.87
N THR A 5 -1.46 4.73 12.95
CA THR A 5 -2.82 4.98 12.41
C THR A 5 -2.83 4.85 10.88
N GLU A 6 -1.71 5.21 10.27
CA GLU A 6 -1.43 5.17 8.84
C GLU A 6 -1.32 3.74 8.28
N GLU A 7 -1.09 2.75 9.16
CA GLU A 7 -1.04 1.33 8.78
C GLU A 7 -2.43 0.69 8.72
N VAL A 8 -3.45 1.33 9.30
CA VAL A 8 -4.80 0.78 9.40
C VAL A 8 -5.64 1.28 8.23
N MET A 9 -5.80 0.42 7.23
CA MET A 9 -6.62 0.70 6.04
C MET A 9 -7.87 -0.18 6.01
N LEU A 10 -8.93 0.30 5.36
CA LEU A 10 -10.13 -0.51 5.11
C LEU A 10 -9.74 -1.85 4.47
N ASN A 11 -10.44 -2.92 4.86
CA ASN A 11 -10.27 -4.27 4.32
C ASN A 11 -8.86 -4.87 4.52
N THR A 12 -8.11 -4.39 5.51
CA THR A 12 -6.87 -5.02 5.97
C THR A 12 -7.11 -5.89 7.21
N TYR A 13 -6.25 -6.88 7.43
CA TYR A 13 -6.35 -7.80 8.57
C TYR A 13 -5.41 -7.42 9.70
N PHE A 14 -5.95 -7.37 10.92
CA PHE A 14 -5.20 -7.18 12.16
C PHE A 14 -5.63 -8.20 13.21
N GLY A 15 -4.75 -8.47 14.17
CA GLY A 15 -5.11 -9.19 15.38
C GLY A 15 -5.83 -8.25 16.33
N TYR A 16 -6.96 -8.68 16.90
CA TYR A 16 -7.72 -7.93 17.90
C TYR A 16 -8.34 -8.91 18.90
N GLN A 17 -8.08 -8.69 20.19
CA GLN A 17 -8.62 -9.51 21.29
C GLN A 17 -8.46 -11.04 21.09
N GLY A 18 -7.31 -11.48 20.58
CA GLY A 18 -7.02 -12.91 20.33
C GLY A 18 -7.62 -13.48 19.04
N SER A 19 -8.29 -12.67 18.24
CA SER A 19 -8.90 -13.05 16.95
C SER A 19 -8.29 -12.25 15.79
N VAL A 20 -8.53 -12.66 14.55
CA VAL A 20 -8.19 -11.87 13.36
C VAL A 20 -9.43 -11.10 12.90
N VAL A 21 -9.35 -9.78 12.90
CA VAL A 21 -10.41 -8.88 12.46
C VAL A 21 -10.08 -8.29 11.08
N LEU A 22 -11.10 -8.15 10.23
CA LEU A 22 -11.05 -7.35 9.00
C LEU A 22 -11.44 -5.91 9.36
N ILE A 23 -10.61 -4.93 9.03
CA ILE A 23 -10.93 -3.53 9.28
C ILE A 23 -12.10 -3.09 8.40
N THR A 24 -13.15 -2.59 9.03
CA THR A 24 -14.36 -2.07 8.40
C THR A 24 -14.46 -0.56 8.66
N GLU A 25 -15.45 0.12 8.07
CA GLU A 25 -15.68 1.55 8.32
C GLU A 25 -15.95 1.85 9.79
N GLN A 26 -16.66 0.96 10.50
CA GLN A 26 -16.91 1.10 11.95
C GLN A 26 -15.62 1.03 12.77
N HIS A 27 -14.68 0.19 12.35
CA HIS A 27 -13.35 0.09 12.98
C HIS A 27 -12.52 1.34 12.69
N LEU A 28 -12.58 1.88 11.47
CA LEU A 28 -11.86 3.10 11.07
C LEU A 28 -12.35 4.33 11.84
N ALA A 29 -13.67 4.48 12.02
CA ALA A 29 -14.23 5.58 12.81
C ALA A 29 -13.69 5.62 14.25
N ASN A 30 -13.25 4.46 14.78
CA ASN A 30 -12.72 4.31 16.13
C ASN A 30 -11.22 3.98 16.15
N VAL A 31 -10.50 4.14 15.03
CA VAL A 31 -9.13 3.65 14.88
C VAL A 31 -8.17 4.25 15.90
N HIS A 32 -8.37 5.53 16.28
CA HIS A 32 -7.53 6.20 17.27
C HIS A 32 -7.60 5.53 18.65
N PHE A 33 -8.73 4.93 19.01
CA PHE A 33 -8.90 4.19 20.26
C PHE A 33 -8.45 2.74 20.13
N MET A 34 -8.67 2.14 18.95
CA MET A 34 -8.38 0.72 18.70
C MET A 34 -6.90 0.44 18.39
N LYS A 35 -6.14 1.40 17.84
CA LYS A 35 -4.78 1.18 17.33
C LYS A 35 -3.81 0.56 18.34
N HIS A 36 -3.98 0.87 19.63
CA HIS A 36 -3.15 0.32 20.71
C HIS A 36 -3.46 -1.14 21.05
N GLN A 37 -4.62 -1.63 20.61
CA GLN A 37 -5.10 -2.99 20.81
C GLN A 37 -4.94 -3.85 19.54
N LEU A 38 -4.68 -3.22 18.40
CA LEU A 38 -4.41 -3.92 17.14
C LEU A 38 -3.01 -4.52 17.16
N LEU A 39 -2.91 -5.75 16.67
CA LEU A 39 -1.65 -6.48 16.53
C LEU A 39 -1.37 -6.76 15.07
N ARG A 40 -0.15 -6.44 14.64
CA ARG A 40 0.30 -6.77 13.28
C ARG A 40 0.39 -8.29 13.11
N ILE A 41 -0.07 -8.77 11.97
CA ILE A 41 -0.10 -10.19 11.66
C ILE A 41 1.09 -10.53 10.78
N HIS A 42 2.03 -11.36 11.26
CA HIS A 42 3.13 -11.85 10.43
C HIS A 42 2.62 -12.69 9.25
N ILE A 43 3.26 -12.54 8.09
CA ILE A 43 3.00 -13.38 6.93
C ILE A 43 3.51 -14.80 7.21
N SER A 44 2.69 -15.80 6.87
CA SER A 44 3.06 -17.22 6.90
C SER A 44 2.54 -17.92 5.66
N THR A 45 3.10 -19.10 5.34
CA THR A 45 2.68 -19.93 4.20
C THR A 45 1.17 -20.20 4.20
N GLY A 46 0.60 -20.53 5.37
CA GLY A 46 -0.84 -20.75 5.51
C GLY A 46 -1.68 -19.50 5.22
N LYS A 47 -1.22 -18.31 5.64
CA LYS A 47 -1.92 -17.05 5.34
C LYS A 47 -1.86 -16.69 3.87
N LEU A 48 -0.71 -16.91 3.22
CA LEU A 48 -0.57 -16.72 1.77
C LEU A 48 -1.55 -17.61 1.00
N ALA A 49 -1.64 -18.89 1.37
CA ALA A 49 -2.61 -19.81 0.78
C ALA A 49 -4.07 -19.35 0.98
N GLN A 50 -4.42 -18.84 2.16
CA GLN A 50 -5.76 -18.29 2.42
C GLN A 50 -6.09 -17.05 1.58
N LEU A 51 -5.08 -16.23 1.26
CA LEU A 51 -5.19 -15.09 0.33
C LEU A 51 -5.15 -15.49 -1.15
N GLY A 52 -5.01 -16.78 -1.45
CA GLY A 52 -5.06 -17.31 -2.81
C GLY A 52 -3.71 -17.42 -3.52
N PHE A 53 -2.60 -17.18 -2.82
CA PHE A 53 -1.27 -17.47 -3.35
C PHE A 53 -1.05 -18.98 -3.44
N VAL A 54 -0.44 -19.44 -4.53
CA VAL A 54 -0.16 -20.84 -4.81
C VAL A 54 1.35 -21.09 -4.68
N PRO A 55 1.79 -22.15 -3.99
CA PRO A 55 3.21 -22.48 -3.90
C PRO A 55 3.77 -22.84 -5.27
N ILE A 56 4.99 -22.39 -5.56
CA ILE A 56 5.70 -22.74 -6.80
C ILE A 56 6.37 -24.11 -6.62
N SER A 57 6.06 -25.05 -7.51
CA SER A 57 6.64 -26.40 -7.52
C SER A 57 8.16 -26.36 -7.51
N GLY A 58 8.78 -27.28 -6.76
CA GLY A 58 10.24 -27.41 -6.67
C GLY A 58 10.94 -26.40 -5.75
N THR A 59 10.22 -25.47 -5.12
CA THR A 59 10.81 -24.46 -4.21
C THR A 59 10.64 -24.78 -2.72
N GLY A 60 10.10 -25.95 -2.36
CA GLY A 60 9.93 -26.36 -0.96
C GLY A 60 9.05 -25.42 -0.11
N ALA A 61 7.99 -24.85 -0.71
CA ALA A 61 7.10 -23.86 -0.09
C ALA A 61 7.80 -22.56 0.38
N THR A 62 8.95 -22.22 -0.21
CA THR A 62 9.64 -20.95 0.05
C THR A 62 9.24 -19.85 -0.94
N GLN A 63 8.53 -20.19 -2.02
CA GLN A 63 8.04 -19.24 -3.02
C GLN A 63 6.58 -19.52 -3.37
N PHE A 64 5.82 -18.45 -3.52
CA PHE A 64 4.42 -18.48 -3.91
C PHE A 64 4.17 -17.47 -5.04
N SER A 65 3.15 -17.72 -5.83
CA SER A 65 2.68 -16.80 -6.85
C SER A 65 1.18 -16.56 -6.76
N ILE A 66 0.74 -15.43 -7.29
CA ILE A 66 -0.66 -15.12 -7.53
C ILE A 66 -0.76 -14.43 -8.88
N SER A 67 -1.78 -14.80 -9.66
CA SER A 67 -2.04 -14.22 -10.97
C SER A 67 -3.30 -13.37 -10.91
N HIS A 68 -3.22 -12.16 -11.48
CA HIS A 68 -4.33 -11.21 -11.59
C HIS A 68 -4.25 -10.55 -12.96
N GLU A 69 -5.35 -10.60 -13.73
CA GLU A 69 -5.42 -10.04 -15.10
C GLU A 69 -4.26 -10.45 -16.03
N GLY A 70 -3.82 -11.71 -15.95
CA GLY A 70 -2.71 -12.22 -16.76
C GLY A 70 -1.31 -11.80 -16.26
N ILE A 71 -1.24 -10.96 -15.23
CA ILE A 71 -0.02 -10.54 -14.55
C ILE A 71 0.25 -11.49 -13.39
N THR A 72 1.49 -12.00 -13.27
CA THR A 72 1.88 -12.88 -12.16
C THR A 72 2.82 -12.17 -11.20
N PHE A 73 2.41 -12.11 -9.94
CA PHE A 73 3.20 -11.62 -8.82
C PHE A 73 3.77 -12.79 -8.06
N TYR A 74 4.96 -12.59 -7.50
CA TYR A 74 5.68 -13.61 -6.75
C TYR A 74 5.98 -13.10 -5.34
N ILE A 75 5.96 -13.99 -4.37
CA ILE A 75 6.41 -13.70 -3.02
C ILE A 75 7.31 -14.85 -2.56
N LYS A 76 8.52 -14.53 -2.12
CA LYS A 76 9.49 -15.52 -1.64
C LYS A 76 9.94 -15.23 -0.22
N MET A 77 10.27 -16.27 0.52
CA MET A 77 10.89 -16.13 1.82
C MET A 77 12.27 -15.48 1.67
N GLY A 78 12.48 -14.38 2.38
CA GLY A 78 13.75 -13.67 2.48
C GLY A 78 14.49 -14.01 3.77
N THR A 79 15.46 -13.17 4.13
CA THR A 79 16.19 -13.30 5.40
C THR A 79 15.46 -12.60 6.54
N LYS A 80 15.72 -13.02 7.79
CA LYS A 80 15.18 -12.39 9.02
C LYS A 80 13.64 -12.34 9.07
N ASN A 81 12.96 -13.44 8.69
CA ASN A 81 11.50 -13.56 8.69
C ASN A 81 10.75 -12.54 7.81
N LYS A 82 11.44 -11.90 6.85
CA LYS A 82 10.82 -11.03 5.86
C LYS A 82 10.52 -11.80 4.59
N TRP A 83 9.43 -11.45 3.93
CA TRP A 83 9.04 -11.92 2.62
C TRP A 83 9.43 -10.88 1.57
N ILE A 84 9.88 -11.34 0.42
CA ILE A 84 10.27 -10.50 -0.72
C ILE A 84 9.16 -10.59 -1.75
N PHE A 85 8.48 -9.48 -1.99
CA PHE A 85 7.50 -9.36 -3.07
C PHE A 85 8.24 -9.03 -4.37
N GLN A 86 7.96 -9.78 -5.43
CA GLN A 86 8.62 -9.65 -6.72
C GLN A 86 7.58 -9.54 -7.85
N PHE A 87 7.94 -8.75 -8.84
CA PHE A 87 7.17 -8.55 -10.05
C PHE A 87 8.12 -8.56 -11.25
N ASN A 88 7.79 -9.31 -12.31
CA ASN A 88 8.67 -9.50 -13.48
C ASN A 88 10.14 -9.83 -13.13
N GLY A 89 10.33 -10.72 -12.14
CA GLY A 89 11.67 -11.13 -11.66
C GLY A 89 12.41 -10.09 -10.80
N GLN A 90 11.91 -8.86 -10.71
CA GLN A 90 12.51 -7.81 -9.91
C GLN A 90 11.95 -7.79 -8.49
N THR A 91 12.81 -7.51 -7.51
CA THR A 91 12.38 -7.32 -6.12
C THR A 91 11.74 -5.95 -5.98
N ILE A 92 10.47 -5.94 -5.57
CA ILE A 92 9.71 -4.72 -5.32
C ILE A 92 9.99 -4.26 -3.89
N THR A 93 9.64 -5.07 -2.89
CA THR A 93 9.86 -4.69 -1.49
C THR A 93 10.03 -5.91 -0.59
N ARG A 94 10.42 -5.66 0.66
CA ARG A 94 10.48 -6.64 1.74
C ARG A 94 9.37 -6.34 2.75
N ILE A 95 8.44 -7.26 2.87
CA ILE A 95 7.25 -7.17 3.73
C ILE A 95 7.34 -8.21 4.84
N GLU A 96 6.85 -7.87 6.01
CA GLU A 96 6.86 -8.72 7.19
C GLU A 96 5.43 -9.04 7.64
N TYR A 97 4.52 -8.09 7.45
CA TYR A 97 3.15 -8.14 7.96
C TYR A 97 2.11 -8.20 6.84
N LEU A 98 0.98 -8.81 7.16
CA LEU A 98 -0.11 -9.08 6.22
C LEU A 98 -0.72 -7.78 5.66
N HIS A 99 -0.93 -6.76 6.50
CA HIS A 99 -1.48 -5.47 6.07
C HIS A 99 -0.58 -4.77 5.04
N GLU A 100 0.75 -4.88 5.17
CA GLU A 100 1.71 -4.33 4.18
C GLU A 100 1.52 -4.98 2.80
N LEU A 101 1.33 -6.31 2.78
CA LEU A 101 1.03 -7.04 1.55
C LEU A 101 -0.31 -6.63 0.95
N GLN A 102 -1.35 -6.45 1.78
CA GLN A 102 -2.68 -6.08 1.32
C GLN A 102 -2.70 -4.64 0.77
N MET A 103 -2.03 -3.70 1.43
CA MET A 103 -1.86 -2.33 0.95
C MET A 103 -1.08 -2.30 -0.37
N LEU A 104 0.03 -3.04 -0.45
CA LEU A 104 0.79 -3.16 -1.70
C LEU A 104 -0.06 -3.74 -2.82
N TRP A 105 -0.81 -4.81 -2.55
CA TRP A 105 -1.71 -5.41 -3.52
C TRP A 105 -2.79 -4.44 -4.01
N TYR A 106 -3.45 -3.73 -3.09
CA TYR A 106 -4.45 -2.72 -3.43
C TYR A 106 -3.84 -1.58 -4.26
N ALA A 107 -2.64 -1.11 -3.89
CA ALA A 107 -1.95 -0.10 -4.68
C ALA A 107 -1.67 -0.59 -6.12
N LEU A 108 -1.30 -1.86 -6.30
CA LEU A 108 -0.96 -2.44 -7.60
C LEU A 108 -2.17 -2.81 -8.45
N THR A 109 -3.27 -3.24 -7.83
CA THR A 109 -4.42 -3.88 -8.54
C THR A 109 -5.73 -3.13 -8.37
N GLN A 110 -5.82 -2.19 -7.43
CA GLN A 110 -7.07 -1.54 -6.99
C GLN A 110 -8.12 -2.52 -6.44
N GLU A 111 -7.73 -3.76 -6.15
CA GLU A 111 -8.57 -4.78 -5.52
C GLU A 111 -8.10 -5.09 -4.10
N PHE A 112 -9.03 -5.46 -3.22
CA PHE A 112 -8.66 -5.88 -1.86
C PHE A 112 -8.19 -7.33 -1.85
N LEU A 113 -7.01 -7.56 -1.30
CA LEU A 113 -6.48 -8.90 -1.10
C LEU A 113 -7.13 -9.54 0.14
N LEU A 114 -8.23 -10.25 -0.07
CA LEU A 114 -9.03 -10.87 0.98
C LEU A 114 -8.86 -12.39 1.03
N ARG A 115 -9.07 -12.97 2.21
CA ARG A 115 -9.20 -14.41 2.38
C ARG A 115 -10.38 -14.91 1.54
N ARG A 116 -10.25 -16.10 0.95
CA ARG A 116 -11.32 -16.68 0.12
C ARG A 116 -12.68 -16.72 0.81
N ILE A 117 -12.70 -16.96 2.11
CA ILE A 117 -13.91 -16.98 2.94
C ILE A 117 -14.56 -15.59 3.11
N ASP A 118 -13.74 -14.53 3.15
CA ASP A 118 -14.18 -13.16 3.45
C ASP A 118 -14.55 -12.40 2.16
N LYS A 119 -14.37 -12.98 0.97
CA LYS A 119 -14.73 -12.35 -0.32
C LYS A 119 -16.22 -11.99 -0.43
N LYS A 120 -17.09 -12.60 0.40
CA LYS A 120 -18.52 -12.25 0.46
C LYS A 120 -18.80 -11.04 1.35
N GLU A 121 -17.92 -10.74 2.30
CA GLU A 121 -18.01 -9.61 3.24
C GLU A 121 -17.25 -8.39 2.72
N LEU A 122 -17.15 -8.25 1.40
CA LEU A 122 -16.64 -7.04 0.77
C LEU A 122 -17.53 -5.87 1.18
N VAL A 123 -17.10 -5.14 2.20
CA VAL A 123 -17.52 -3.76 2.38
C VAL A 123 -16.85 -3.02 1.24
N LYS A 124 -17.59 -2.86 0.13
CA LYS A 124 -17.27 -1.81 -0.83
C LYS A 124 -17.21 -0.55 0.01
N PRO A 125 -16.09 0.22 -0.02
CA PRO A 125 -16.06 1.49 0.67
C PRO A 125 -17.32 2.24 0.29
N SER A 126 -18.14 2.59 1.27
CA SER A 126 -19.24 3.53 1.11
C SER A 126 -18.72 4.88 0.61
N TYR A 127 -17.39 5.07 0.73
CA TYR A 127 -16.62 6.24 0.36
C TYR A 127 -15.32 5.84 -0.38
N CYS A 128 -15.40 5.63 -1.70
CA CYS A 128 -14.24 5.89 -2.55
C CYS A 128 -13.99 7.41 -2.54
N TYR A 129 -13.32 7.95 -1.52
CA TYR A 129 -12.90 9.37 -1.40
C TYR A 129 -13.78 10.41 -2.11
N ALA A 130 -14.97 10.64 -1.56
CA ALA A 130 -15.61 11.94 -1.56
C ALA A 130 -15.94 12.23 -0.09
N GLU A 131 -14.95 12.72 0.65
CA GLU A 131 -15.26 13.42 1.90
C GLU A 131 -16.11 14.63 1.54
N LYS A 132 -17.44 14.51 1.69
CA LYS A 132 -18.23 15.62 2.21
C LYS A 132 -17.94 15.73 3.70
N VAL A 133 -16.70 16.01 4.08
CA VAL A 133 -16.44 16.60 5.39
C VAL A 133 -16.76 18.08 5.21
N ASN A 134 -17.96 18.46 5.63
CA ASN A 134 -18.27 19.85 5.88
C ASN A 134 -17.40 20.32 7.05
N ILE A 135 -16.16 20.72 6.76
CA ILE A 135 -15.43 21.60 7.67
C ILE A 135 -16.08 22.97 7.46
N ALA A 136 -17.08 23.28 8.29
CA ALA A 136 -17.56 24.64 8.43
C ALA A 136 -16.43 25.46 9.06
N LEU A 137 -15.54 26.01 8.22
CA LEU A 137 -14.70 27.13 8.60
C LEU A 137 -15.64 28.32 8.83
N PRO A 138 -15.66 28.94 10.02
CA PRO A 138 -16.51 30.08 10.29
C PRO A 138 -16.08 31.23 9.36
N GLY A 139 -16.91 31.54 8.35
CA GLY A 139 -16.78 32.75 7.53
C GLY A 139 -16.65 32.57 6.00
N ALA A 140 -16.56 31.36 5.44
CA ALA A 140 -16.45 31.20 3.99
C ALA A 140 -17.80 30.88 3.33
N MET A 141 -18.42 31.89 2.70
CA MET A 141 -19.57 31.70 1.82
C MET A 141 -19.14 30.94 0.56
N THR A 142 -19.80 29.80 0.34
CA THR A 142 -19.71 28.86 -0.80
C THR A 142 -18.47 27.95 -0.85
N PRO A 143 -18.66 26.61 -0.69
CA PRO A 143 -17.60 25.65 -0.95
C PRO A 143 -17.36 25.56 -2.45
N LYS A 144 -16.19 25.98 -2.92
CA LYS A 144 -15.72 25.60 -4.26
C LYS A 144 -15.42 24.11 -4.23
N MET A 145 -16.25 23.31 -4.91
CA MET A 145 -15.97 21.91 -5.21
C MET A 145 -14.65 21.83 -5.97
N VAL A 146 -13.66 21.17 -5.37
CA VAL A 146 -12.48 20.69 -6.06
C VAL A 146 -12.69 19.20 -6.23
N ASP A 147 -12.86 18.74 -7.47
CA ASP A 147 -12.95 17.30 -7.77
C ASP A 147 -11.71 16.59 -7.22
N PRO A 148 -11.86 15.45 -6.52
CA PRO A 148 -10.72 14.65 -6.09
C PRO A 148 -10.07 14.05 -7.33
N THR A 149 -8.95 14.62 -7.76
CA THR A 149 -8.12 14.04 -8.81
C THR A 149 -7.79 12.59 -8.42
N PRO A 150 -7.98 11.60 -9.31
CA PRO A 150 -7.59 10.22 -9.03
C PRO A 150 -6.12 10.23 -8.61
N GLN A 151 -5.81 9.76 -7.39
CA GLN A 151 -4.42 9.71 -6.91
C GLN A 151 -3.66 8.75 -7.80
N PRO A 152 -2.79 9.23 -8.72
CA PRO A 152 -2.16 8.34 -9.69
C PRO A 152 -1.02 7.57 -9.04
N PHE A 153 -0.57 7.99 -7.85
CA PHE A 153 0.70 7.62 -7.27
C PHE A 153 0.57 7.12 -5.83
N TYR A 154 1.31 6.05 -5.51
CA TYR A 154 1.42 5.45 -4.18
C TYR A 154 2.89 5.29 -3.78
N VAL A 155 3.24 5.67 -2.56
CA VAL A 155 4.58 5.46 -1.99
C VAL A 155 4.52 4.30 -1.01
N THR A 156 5.47 3.37 -1.11
CA THR A 156 5.56 2.26 -0.16
C THR A 156 5.85 2.77 1.25
N PRO A 157 5.42 2.08 2.32
CA PRO A 157 5.61 2.56 3.70
C PRO A 157 7.09 2.77 4.10
N ASP A 158 8.00 2.01 3.48
CA ASP A 158 9.45 2.16 3.63
C ASP A 158 10.04 3.33 2.82
N CYS A 159 9.19 4.07 2.09
CA CYS A 159 9.54 5.18 1.20
C CYS A 159 10.55 4.80 0.11
N MET A 160 10.70 3.51 -0.20
CA MET A 160 11.67 3.02 -1.19
C MET A 160 11.13 3.05 -2.61
N LEU A 161 9.81 3.00 -2.80
CA LEU A 161 9.19 2.93 -4.12
C LEU A 161 8.06 3.94 -4.27
N LEU A 162 7.90 4.39 -5.51
CA LEU A 162 6.78 5.16 -6.01
C LEU A 162 6.10 4.35 -7.12
N VAL A 163 4.79 4.17 -7.05
CA VAL A 163 4.00 3.35 -7.98
C VAL A 163 2.95 4.23 -8.62
N SER A 164 2.91 4.29 -9.95
CA SER A 164 1.82 4.83 -10.76
C SER A 164 0.83 3.75 -11.12
N THR A 165 -0.47 4.03 -11.01
CA THR A 165 -1.55 3.10 -11.37
C THR A 165 -2.00 3.21 -12.82
N LYS A 166 -1.79 4.36 -13.48
CA LYS A 166 -2.20 4.61 -14.88
C LYS A 166 -1.27 5.61 -15.59
N PRO A 167 -0.36 5.16 -16.47
CA PRO A 167 -0.05 3.76 -16.75
C PRO A 167 0.68 3.10 -15.56
N TYR A 168 0.69 1.77 -15.52
CA TYR A 168 1.34 1.02 -14.45
C TYR A 168 2.85 1.22 -14.53
N THR A 169 3.44 1.98 -13.60
CA THR A 169 4.87 2.31 -13.62
C THR A 169 5.43 2.31 -12.20
N ILE A 170 6.57 1.68 -11.97
CA ILE A 170 7.23 1.61 -10.67
C ILE A 170 8.59 2.29 -10.77
N TRP A 171 8.85 3.17 -9.81
CA TRP A 171 10.15 3.79 -9.62
C TRP A 171 10.74 3.51 -8.24
N GLU A 172 12.06 3.35 -8.19
CA GLU A 172 12.87 3.39 -6.98
C GLU A 172 13.01 4.83 -6.51
N ILE A 173 12.66 5.13 -5.26
CA ILE A 173 13.00 6.39 -4.63
C ILE A 173 14.44 6.28 -4.13
N ASN A 174 15.27 7.24 -4.50
CA ASN A 174 16.68 7.29 -4.11
C ASN A 174 17.09 8.69 -3.64
N LYS A 175 18.26 8.78 -3.00
CA LYS A 175 18.84 10.04 -2.49
C LYS A 175 19.70 10.79 -3.52
N VAL A 176 19.61 10.39 -4.79
CA VAL A 176 20.44 10.93 -5.87
C VAL A 176 19.50 11.52 -6.91
N GLY A 177 18.95 12.70 -6.61
CA GLY A 177 17.86 13.23 -7.43
C GLY A 177 17.68 14.73 -7.50
N MET A 178 16.60 15.09 -8.21
CA MET A 178 16.32 16.42 -8.75
C MET A 178 15.42 17.28 -7.85
N ILE A 179 14.74 16.69 -6.87
CA ILE A 179 13.88 17.43 -5.94
C ILE A 179 14.56 17.54 -4.57
N GLU A 180 14.41 18.68 -3.90
CA GLU A 180 14.93 18.92 -2.56
C GLU A 180 13.78 19.08 -1.57
N VAL A 181 13.82 18.30 -0.48
CA VAL A 181 12.88 18.35 0.64
C VAL A 181 13.69 18.25 1.92
N ASP A 182 13.53 19.22 2.82
CA ASP A 182 14.25 19.33 4.10
C ASP A 182 15.78 19.20 3.96
N GLY A 183 16.36 19.86 2.95
CA GLY A 183 17.81 19.85 2.68
C GLY A 183 18.35 18.52 2.15
N LYS A 184 17.48 17.53 1.89
CA LYS A 184 17.85 16.25 1.28
C LYS A 184 17.38 16.19 -0.16
N LYS A 185 18.26 15.71 -1.03
CA LYS A 185 17.94 15.47 -2.45
C LYS A 185 17.29 14.11 -2.62
N TRP A 186 16.18 14.08 -3.34
CA TRP A 186 15.41 12.88 -3.65
C TRP A 186 15.21 12.77 -5.16
N GLY A 187 15.18 11.55 -5.65
CA GLY A 187 14.98 11.21 -7.05
C GLY A 187 14.20 9.94 -7.20
N ILE A 188 13.78 9.67 -8.44
CA ILE A 188 13.14 8.42 -8.80
C ILE A 188 13.92 7.77 -9.95
N LYS A 189 14.09 6.46 -9.89
CA LYS A 189 14.72 5.65 -10.94
C LYS A 189 13.71 4.63 -11.42
N TYR A 190 13.45 4.61 -12.73
CA TYR A 190 12.54 3.64 -13.31
C TYR A 190 13.00 2.19 -13.02
N ILE A 191 12.08 1.37 -12.52
CA ILE A 191 12.29 -0.05 -12.20
C ILE A 191 11.54 -0.92 -13.22
N ALA A 192 10.22 -0.72 -13.35
CA ALA A 192 9.34 -1.60 -14.12
C ALA A 192 8.05 -0.90 -14.57
N GLY A 193 7.32 -1.53 -15.49
CA GLY A 193 6.01 -1.06 -15.98
C GLY A 193 6.05 -0.48 -17.39
N GLU A 194 5.09 0.38 -17.70
CA GLU A 194 5.02 1.13 -18.95
C GLU A 194 5.73 2.47 -18.79
N LYS A 195 6.51 2.86 -19.79
CA LYS A 195 7.27 4.12 -19.76
C LYS A 195 6.40 5.24 -20.31
N ASP A 196 5.88 6.07 -19.42
CA ASP A 196 5.29 7.35 -19.79
C ASP A 196 6.39 8.45 -19.82
N PRO A 197 6.59 9.14 -20.96
CA PRO A 197 7.56 10.23 -21.06
C PRO A 197 7.30 11.40 -20.11
N TYR A 198 6.05 11.62 -19.66
CA TYR A 198 5.69 12.69 -18.72
C TYR A 198 5.48 12.18 -17.29
N GLY A 199 5.23 10.88 -17.12
CA GLY A 199 4.89 10.26 -15.84
C GLY A 199 5.96 10.46 -14.78
N ALA A 200 7.25 10.44 -15.13
CA ALA A 200 8.33 10.62 -14.17
C ALA A 200 8.38 12.04 -13.56
N ALA A 201 8.08 13.08 -14.36
CA ALA A 201 8.06 14.46 -13.86
C ALA A 201 6.88 14.67 -12.90
N ASN A 202 5.69 14.21 -13.29
CA ASN A 202 4.48 14.25 -12.45
C ASN A 202 4.67 13.45 -11.15
N ALA A 203 5.31 12.28 -11.25
CA ALA A 203 5.62 11.42 -10.12
C ALA A 203 6.58 12.11 -9.13
N LEU A 204 7.60 12.82 -9.63
CA LEU A 204 8.52 13.60 -8.80
C LEU A 204 7.83 14.78 -8.09
N GLU A 205 6.97 15.50 -8.80
CA GLU A 205 6.23 16.62 -8.22
C GLU A 205 5.28 16.14 -7.12
N TRP A 206 4.54 15.06 -7.38
CA TRP A 206 3.69 14.43 -6.37
C TRP A 206 4.50 13.94 -5.17
N LEU A 207 5.65 13.28 -5.40
CA LEU A 207 6.52 12.79 -4.33
C LEU A 207 7.05 13.92 -3.45
N LYS A 208 7.41 15.06 -4.06
CA LYS A 208 7.84 16.26 -3.32
C LYS A 208 6.75 16.74 -2.37
N ASP A 209 5.52 16.85 -2.84
CA ASP A 209 4.40 17.28 -2.00
C ASP A 209 3.99 16.24 -0.96
N HIS A 210 4.12 14.96 -1.28
CA HIS A 210 3.94 13.88 -0.32
C HIS A 210 4.96 13.96 0.82
N PHE A 211 6.26 14.10 0.53
CA PHE A 211 7.31 14.19 1.55
C PHE A 211 7.24 15.47 2.39
N LYS A 212 6.76 16.59 1.84
CA LYS A 212 6.48 17.78 2.66
C LYS A 212 5.42 17.52 3.74
N ARG A 213 4.40 16.72 3.41
CA ARG A 213 3.30 16.37 4.33
C ARG A 213 3.71 15.23 5.26
N TYR A 214 4.46 14.28 4.72
CA TYR A 214 4.86 13.03 5.37
C TYR A 214 6.36 12.80 5.17
N PRO A 215 7.22 13.48 5.96
CA PRO A 215 8.65 13.38 5.78
C PRO A 215 9.14 11.94 6.04
N PRO A 216 10.01 11.39 5.18
CA PRO A 216 10.47 10.01 5.29
C PRO A 216 11.26 9.84 6.60
N LYS A 217 10.73 9.00 7.50
CA LYS A 217 11.29 8.82 8.86
C LYS A 217 12.64 8.08 8.85
N LYS A 218 12.90 7.21 7.87
CA LYS A 218 14.18 6.50 7.65
C LYS A 218 14.35 6.07 6.20
N LEU A 219 15.36 6.62 5.54
CA LEU A 219 16.03 6.13 4.33
C LEU A 219 17.52 6.40 4.51
#